data_AF-C7P146-F1
#
_entry.id   AF-C7P146-F1
#
_cell.length_a   1.000
_cell.length_b   1.000
_cell.length_c   1.000
_cell.angle_alpha   90.00
_cell.angle_beta   90.00
_cell.angle_gamma   90.00
#
_symmetry.space_group_name_H-M   'P 1'
#
loop_
_entity.id
_entity.type
_entity.pdbx_description
1 polymer ?
#
loop_
_entity_poly.entity_id
_entity_poly.type
_entity_poly.pdbx_seq_one_letter_code
_entity_poly.pdbx_strand_id
1 'polypeptide(L)'
;MIGNDAFCPDTGAPLTDSEHYDERGRRYRAVTDGSLAGNRGGLLTNGRVESSYEGLLAHFRRCHQRHHEDDDVLYRRGALALRRLKRAADGRQTADRHVWLALAHRLREYDHEVAWMYDHVTIRCPDCHGRLAFVAIRDGPVLGRCGTNCDGLGGDRLEAIRSLLASLYAAAFDEETPSPEQFLQI
;
A
#
# COMPACT_ATOMS: atom_id res chain seq x y z
N MET A 1 5.67 -1.09 -2.73
CA MET A 1 4.83 -2.19 -2.19
C MET A 1 5.47 -3.54 -2.47
N ILE A 2 5.09 -4.61 -1.75
CA ILE A 2 5.61 -5.99 -1.92
C ILE A 2 4.50 -6.96 -2.33
N GLY A 3 4.84 -8.06 -2.99
CA GLY A 3 3.89 -9.09 -3.42
C GLY A 3 3.42 -8.90 -4.86
N ASN A 4 2.14 -9.18 -5.13
CA ASN A 4 1.60 -9.12 -6.50
C ASN A 4 1.68 -7.69 -7.05
N ASP A 5 1.37 -6.70 -6.21
CA ASP A 5 1.38 -5.27 -6.54
C ASP A 5 2.77 -4.62 -6.38
N ALA A 6 3.85 -5.42 -6.39
CA ALA A 6 5.18 -4.84 -6.25
C ALA A 6 5.59 -4.07 -7.50
N PHE A 7 6.35 -3.00 -7.25
CA PHE A 7 6.82 -2.06 -8.25
C PHE A 7 8.24 -1.59 -7.87
N CYS A 8 8.94 -0.94 -8.80
CA CYS A 8 10.26 -0.38 -8.52
C CYS A 8 10.15 0.70 -7.42
N PRO A 9 10.75 0.50 -6.22
CA PRO A 9 10.52 1.39 -5.09
C PRO A 9 11.01 2.82 -5.32
N ASP A 10 11.91 3.03 -6.27
CA ASP A 10 12.50 4.35 -6.52
C ASP A 10 11.75 5.12 -7.62
N THR A 11 11.34 4.42 -8.68
CA THR A 11 10.76 5.05 -9.88
C THR A 11 9.27 4.79 -10.03
N GLY A 12 8.74 3.88 -9.23
CA GLY A 12 7.39 3.40 -9.33
C GLY A 12 7.18 2.39 -10.43
N ALA A 13 8.10 2.16 -11.37
CA ALA A 13 7.86 1.36 -12.58
C ALA A 13 7.33 -0.08 -12.32
N PRO A 14 6.51 -0.65 -13.22
CA PRO A 14 6.05 -2.03 -13.09
C PRO A 14 7.20 -3.02 -13.20
N LEU A 15 7.00 -4.21 -12.63
CA LEU A 15 7.93 -5.32 -12.74
C LEU A 15 7.43 -6.32 -13.78
N THR A 16 8.33 -6.99 -14.48
CA THR A 16 8.02 -8.09 -15.40
C THR A 16 7.43 -9.27 -14.66
N ASP A 17 6.64 -10.09 -15.34
CA ASP A 17 6.21 -11.39 -14.80
C ASP A 17 7.36 -12.42 -14.77
N SER A 18 8.40 -12.21 -15.58
CA SER A 18 9.60 -13.06 -15.60
C SER A 18 10.34 -13.02 -14.26
N GLU A 19 10.59 -14.21 -13.73
CA GLU A 19 11.27 -14.42 -12.45
C GLU A 19 12.74 -14.79 -12.66
N HIS A 20 13.63 -14.11 -11.95
CA HIS A 20 15.06 -14.37 -11.92
C HIS A 20 15.46 -14.83 -10.52
N TYR A 21 16.34 -15.84 -10.41
CA TYR A 21 16.77 -16.38 -9.14
C TYR A 21 18.26 -16.07 -8.92
N ASP A 22 18.61 -15.58 -7.73
CA ASP A 22 20.02 -15.43 -7.35
C ASP A 22 20.63 -16.76 -6.89
N GLU A 23 21.93 -16.76 -6.60
CA GLU A 23 22.67 -17.95 -6.12
C GLU A 23 22.12 -18.54 -4.81
N ARG A 24 21.30 -17.79 -4.07
CA ARG A 24 20.66 -18.22 -2.83
C ARG A 24 19.20 -18.65 -3.05
N GLY A 25 18.76 -18.75 -4.30
CA GLY A 25 17.39 -19.09 -4.66
C GLY A 25 16.38 -17.98 -4.36
N ARG A 26 16.83 -16.75 -4.09
CA ARG A 26 15.89 -15.62 -3.92
C ARG A 26 15.41 -15.18 -5.28
N ARG A 27 14.10 -15.17 -5.44
CA ARG A 27 13.41 -14.67 -6.61
C ARG A 27 13.54 -13.15 -6.73
N TYR A 28 13.64 -12.61 -7.93
CA TYR A 28 13.53 -11.20 -8.29
C TYR A 28 12.74 -11.05 -9.60
N ARG A 29 12.21 -9.85 -9.87
CA ARG A 29 11.61 -9.49 -11.16
C ARG A 29 12.32 -8.28 -11.74
N ALA A 30 12.41 -8.20 -13.06
CA ALA A 30 13.04 -7.07 -13.73
C ALA A 30 12.11 -5.86 -13.74
N VAL A 31 12.65 -4.66 -13.56
CA VAL A 31 11.92 -3.41 -13.80
C VAL A 31 11.70 -3.25 -15.30
N THR A 32 10.45 -3.03 -15.70
CA THR A 32 10.09 -2.70 -17.09
C THR A 32 10.51 -1.27 -17.42
N ASP A 33 10.97 -1.05 -18.65
CA ASP A 33 11.18 0.31 -19.15
C ASP A 33 9.84 1.02 -19.30
N GLY A 34 9.74 2.22 -18.72
CA GLY A 34 8.48 2.98 -18.68
C GLY A 34 8.31 3.91 -17.48
N SER A 35 9.38 4.20 -16.74
CA SER A 35 9.30 5.16 -15.62
C SER A 35 9.48 6.60 -16.10
N LEU A 36 8.62 7.50 -15.62
CA LEU A 36 8.75 8.96 -15.76
C LEU A 36 9.99 9.52 -15.04
N ALA A 37 10.68 8.72 -14.22
CA ALA A 37 11.72 9.14 -13.28
C ALA A 37 13.15 8.65 -13.65
N GLY A 38 13.36 8.18 -14.88
CA GLY A 38 14.67 7.75 -15.39
C GLY A 38 14.70 6.30 -15.89
N ASN A 39 15.67 6.02 -16.76
CA ASN A 39 15.83 4.74 -17.45
C ASN A 39 16.53 3.73 -16.53
N ARG A 40 15.76 2.82 -15.93
CA ARG A 40 16.26 1.75 -15.04
C ARG A 40 15.77 0.36 -15.47
N GLY A 41 15.44 0.18 -16.75
CA GLY A 41 15.08 -1.12 -17.31
C GLY A 41 16.09 -2.19 -16.94
N GLY A 42 15.57 -3.38 -16.60
CA GLY A 42 16.38 -4.54 -16.27
C GLY A 42 16.92 -4.59 -14.83
N LEU A 43 16.71 -3.55 -14.01
CA LEU A 43 17.03 -3.64 -12.57
C LEU A 43 16.20 -4.76 -11.92
N LEU A 44 16.83 -5.67 -11.18
CA LEU A 44 16.15 -6.75 -10.48
C LEU A 44 15.67 -6.30 -9.08
N THR A 45 14.36 -6.43 -8.82
CA THR A 45 13.76 -6.08 -7.52
C THR A 45 12.48 -6.90 -7.24
N ASN A 46 12.07 -6.98 -5.98
CA ASN A 46 10.75 -7.49 -5.57
C ASN A 46 9.83 -6.39 -5.05
N GLY A 47 10.18 -5.14 -5.34
CA GLY A 47 9.68 -3.98 -4.61
C GLY A 47 10.25 -3.92 -3.19
N ARG A 48 9.71 -2.98 -2.41
CA ARG A 48 10.05 -2.78 -1.00
C ARG A 48 8.78 -2.50 -0.21
N VAL A 49 8.88 -2.74 1.10
CA VAL A 49 7.83 -2.40 2.06
C VAL A 49 7.60 -0.89 2.04
N GLU A 50 8.69 -0.12 1.96
CA GLU A 50 8.70 1.33 1.86
C GLU A 50 9.38 1.76 0.54
N SER A 51 8.67 2.56 -0.25
CA SER A 51 9.16 3.19 -1.47
C SER A 51 9.34 4.70 -1.28
N SER A 52 10.05 5.32 -2.23
CA SER A 52 10.13 6.78 -2.33
C SER A 52 8.75 7.38 -2.57
N TYR A 53 8.62 8.68 -2.29
CA TYR A 53 7.41 9.43 -2.62
C TYR A 53 7.12 9.38 -4.12
N GLU A 54 8.14 9.61 -4.94
CA GLU A 54 8.07 9.61 -6.40
C GLU A 54 7.62 8.24 -6.91
N GLY A 55 8.15 7.16 -6.32
CA GLY A 55 7.80 5.80 -6.71
C GLY A 55 6.35 5.46 -6.41
N LEU A 56 5.88 5.79 -5.20
CA LEU A 56 4.48 5.54 -4.83
C LEU A 56 3.50 6.43 -5.60
N LEU A 57 3.86 7.69 -5.90
CA LEU A 57 3.03 8.59 -6.70
C LEU A 57 2.93 8.12 -8.16
N ALA A 58 4.04 7.68 -8.76
CA ALA A 58 4.03 7.12 -10.10
C ALA A 58 3.21 5.82 -10.14
N HIS A 59 3.31 4.97 -9.12
CA HIS A 59 2.46 3.79 -8.98
C HIS A 59 0.98 4.16 -8.88
N PHE A 60 0.62 5.13 -8.04
CA PHE A 60 -0.74 5.65 -7.88
C PHE A 60 -1.37 6.05 -9.22
N ARG A 61 -0.70 6.91 -10.00
CA ARG A 61 -1.22 7.37 -11.31
C ARG A 61 -1.44 6.21 -12.27
N ARG A 62 -0.48 5.30 -12.38
CA ARG A 62 -0.61 4.16 -13.30
C ARG A 62 -1.72 3.20 -12.89
N CYS A 63 -1.92 2.98 -11.59
CA CYS A 63 -3.03 2.14 -11.12
C CYS A 63 -4.38 2.77 -11.47
N HIS A 64 -4.54 4.09 -11.31
CA HIS A 64 -5.73 4.80 -11.76
C HIS A 64 -5.94 4.68 -13.28
N GLN A 65 -4.90 4.94 -14.08
CA GLN A 65 -4.95 4.86 -15.55
C GLN A 65 -5.30 3.48 -16.12
N ARG A 66 -5.18 2.41 -15.33
CA ARG A 66 -5.62 1.07 -15.75
C ARG A 66 -7.14 0.90 -15.69
N HIS A 67 -7.80 1.72 -14.88
CA HIS A 67 -9.23 1.61 -14.58
C HIS A 67 -10.02 2.81 -15.14
N HIS A 68 -9.38 3.96 -15.32
CA HIS A 68 -10.02 5.23 -15.67
C HIS A 68 -9.15 6.07 -16.62
N GLU A 69 -9.77 7.09 -17.22
CA GLU A 69 -9.06 8.16 -17.94
C GLU A 69 -8.29 9.07 -16.98
N ASP A 70 -7.46 9.96 -17.51
CA ASP A 70 -6.68 10.88 -16.69
C ASP A 70 -7.56 11.90 -15.92
N ASP A 71 -7.25 12.09 -14.64
CA ASP A 71 -7.95 13.03 -13.74
C ASP A 71 -6.93 13.92 -13.02
N ASP A 72 -6.77 15.15 -13.52
CA ASP A 72 -5.85 16.13 -12.96
C ASP A 72 -6.19 16.57 -11.53
N VAL A 73 -7.49 16.58 -11.17
CA VAL A 73 -7.95 16.99 -9.84
C VAL A 73 -7.58 15.91 -8.84
N LEU A 74 -7.90 14.65 -9.15
CA LEU A 74 -7.50 13.48 -8.38
C LEU A 74 -5.97 13.42 -8.22
N TYR A 75 -5.21 13.58 -9.31
CA TYR A 75 -3.75 13.48 -9.25
C TYR A 75 -3.12 14.59 -8.41
N ARG A 76 -3.67 15.80 -8.43
CA ARG A 76 -3.20 16.92 -7.61
C ARG A 76 -3.51 16.70 -6.13
N ARG A 77 -4.75 16.33 -5.82
CA ARG A 77 -5.19 16.03 -4.44
C ARG A 77 -4.42 14.84 -3.87
N GLY A 78 -4.30 13.78 -4.65
CA GLY A 78 -3.57 12.57 -4.31
C GLY A 78 -2.09 12.86 -4.06
N ALA A 79 -1.43 13.64 -4.91
CA ALA A 79 -0.03 14.01 -4.73
C ALA A 79 0.22 14.80 -3.42
N LEU A 80 -0.67 15.72 -3.06
CA LEU A 80 -0.57 16.50 -1.82
C LEU A 80 -0.83 15.63 -0.58
N ALA A 81 -1.91 14.85 -0.59
CA ALA A 81 -2.25 13.94 0.51
C ALA A 81 -1.14 12.90 0.73
N LEU A 82 -0.64 12.29 -0.35
CA LEU A 82 0.45 11.32 -0.30
C LEU A 82 1.73 11.92 0.29
N ARG A 83 2.06 13.17 -0.07
CA ARG A 83 3.24 13.86 0.47
C ARG A 83 3.13 14.08 1.98
N ARG A 84 1.94 14.46 2.47
CA ARG A 84 1.66 14.62 3.91
C ARG A 84 1.77 13.29 4.64
N LEU A 85 1.11 12.24 4.14
CA LEU A 85 1.15 10.90 4.72
C LEU A 85 2.58 10.35 4.79
N LYS A 86 3.36 10.42 3.69
CA LYS A 86 4.75 9.95 3.69
C LYS A 86 5.65 10.72 4.66
N ARG A 87 5.39 12.01 4.86
CA ARG A 87 6.15 12.85 5.81
C ARG A 87 5.78 12.56 7.27
N ALA A 88 4.52 12.27 7.54
CA ALA A 88 4.02 11.98 8.88
C ALA A 88 4.31 10.55 9.33
N ALA A 89 4.41 9.61 8.39
CA ALA A 89 4.61 8.20 8.70
C ALA A 89 5.92 7.94 9.45
N ASP A 90 5.83 7.18 10.54
CA ASP A 90 6.96 6.68 11.30
C ASP A 90 6.89 5.15 11.53
N GLY A 91 8.03 4.53 11.83
CA GLY A 91 8.12 3.11 12.20
C GLY A 91 7.31 2.17 11.30
N ARG A 92 6.23 1.58 11.84
CA ARG A 92 5.37 0.64 11.10
C ARG A 92 4.48 1.32 10.05
N GLN A 93 4.22 2.61 10.20
CA GLN A 93 3.36 3.37 9.30
C GLN A 93 4.02 3.64 7.94
N THR A 94 5.37 3.60 7.85
CA THR A 94 6.10 3.93 6.61
C THR A 94 5.86 2.93 5.48
N ALA A 95 5.34 1.73 5.81
CA ALA A 95 4.99 0.73 4.83
C ALA A 95 3.95 1.27 3.83
N ASP A 96 4.26 1.15 2.54
CA ASP A 96 3.49 1.71 1.43
C ASP A 96 2.01 1.33 1.48
N ARG A 97 1.70 0.10 1.91
CA ARG A 97 0.32 -0.37 2.04
C ARG A 97 -0.50 0.47 3.03
N HIS A 98 0.11 0.92 4.13
CA HIS A 98 -0.59 1.73 5.13
C HIS A 98 -0.81 3.14 4.59
N VAL A 99 0.23 3.73 3.99
CA VAL A 99 0.14 5.02 3.29
C VAL A 99 -0.92 4.98 2.19
N TRP A 100 -0.97 3.90 1.40
CA TRP A 100 -1.92 3.70 0.32
C TRP A 100 -3.37 3.61 0.82
N LEU A 101 -3.63 2.83 1.87
CA LEU A 101 -4.95 2.69 2.47
C LEU A 101 -5.42 4.00 3.12
N ALA A 102 -4.52 4.74 3.78
CA ALA A 102 -4.83 6.06 4.33
C ALA A 102 -5.10 7.09 3.21
N LEU A 103 -4.38 7.00 2.09
CA LEU A 103 -4.63 7.83 0.91
C LEU A 103 -6.01 7.54 0.30
N ALA A 104 -6.40 6.27 0.18
CA ALA A 104 -7.73 5.89 -0.32
C ALA A 104 -8.84 6.48 0.55
N HIS A 105 -8.69 6.41 1.88
CA HIS A 105 -9.63 7.06 2.80
C HIS A 105 -9.72 8.57 2.55
N ARG A 106 -8.56 9.25 2.45
CA ARG A 106 -8.54 10.70 2.22
C ARG A 106 -9.17 11.12 0.89
N LEU A 107 -8.95 10.35 -0.17
CA LEU A 107 -9.52 10.63 -1.48
C LEU A 107 -11.03 10.40 -1.50
N ARG A 108 -11.52 9.40 -0.75
CA ARG A 108 -12.96 9.17 -0.56
C ARG A 108 -13.65 10.36 0.13
N GLU A 109 -13.01 10.99 1.12
CA GLU A 109 -13.55 12.21 1.76
C GLU A 109 -13.62 13.41 0.82
N TYR A 110 -12.88 13.37 -0.29
CA TYR A 110 -12.97 14.35 -1.37
C TYR A 110 -13.95 13.93 -2.48
N ASP A 111 -14.81 12.95 -2.21
CA ASP A 111 -15.80 12.35 -3.13
C ASP A 111 -15.20 11.70 -4.39
N HIS A 112 -13.96 11.20 -4.30
CA HIS A 112 -13.39 10.40 -5.38
C HIS A 112 -13.78 8.91 -5.23
N GLU A 113 -14.03 8.26 -6.37
CA GLU A 113 -14.13 6.81 -6.48
C GLU A 113 -12.75 6.20 -6.22
N VAL A 114 -12.66 5.27 -5.26
CA VAL A 114 -11.39 4.70 -4.78
C VAL A 114 -11.42 3.18 -4.70
N ALA A 115 -12.48 2.51 -5.16
CA ALA A 115 -12.59 1.05 -5.12
C ALA A 115 -11.40 0.39 -5.82
N TRP A 116 -10.98 0.97 -6.95
CA TRP A 116 -9.80 0.52 -7.70
C TRP A 116 -8.51 0.50 -6.87
N MET A 117 -8.37 1.34 -5.84
CA MET A 117 -7.18 1.34 -4.99
C MET A 117 -7.08 0.07 -4.16
N TYR A 118 -8.20 -0.52 -3.74
CA TYR A 118 -8.20 -1.74 -2.94
C TYR A 118 -7.73 -2.96 -3.74
N ASP A 119 -7.89 -2.94 -5.07
CA ASP A 119 -7.40 -4.00 -5.96
C ASP A 119 -5.87 -4.02 -6.09
N HIS A 120 -5.20 -2.90 -5.80
CA HIS A 120 -3.74 -2.75 -5.91
C HIS A 120 -3.03 -2.73 -4.56
N VAL A 121 -3.65 -3.33 -3.53
CA VAL A 121 -3.02 -3.48 -2.21
C VAL A 121 -3.34 -4.83 -1.57
N THR A 122 -2.29 -5.59 -1.26
CA THR A 122 -2.44 -6.78 -0.41
C THR A 122 -2.29 -6.40 1.06
N ILE A 123 -3.34 -6.57 1.85
CA ILE A 123 -3.30 -6.40 3.32
C ILE A 123 -2.39 -7.50 3.93
N ARG A 124 -1.47 -7.09 4.80
CA ARG A 124 -0.42 -7.95 5.38
C ARG A 124 -0.23 -7.65 6.85
N CYS A 125 0.31 -8.62 7.58
CA CYS A 125 0.66 -8.46 8.98
C CYS A 125 1.53 -7.19 9.17
N PRO A 126 1.16 -6.30 10.11
CA PRO A 126 1.91 -5.07 10.33
C PRO A 126 3.35 -5.33 10.79
N ASP A 127 3.58 -6.44 11.50
CA ASP A 127 4.87 -6.74 12.13
C ASP A 127 5.81 -7.54 11.21
N CYS A 128 5.35 -8.67 10.65
CA CYS A 128 6.21 -9.54 9.83
C CYS A 128 5.96 -9.43 8.31
N HIS A 129 4.95 -8.68 7.90
CA HIS A 129 4.51 -8.56 6.49
C HIS A 129 4.07 -9.88 5.82
N GLY A 130 3.87 -10.92 6.63
CA GLY A 130 3.26 -12.18 6.24
C GLY A 130 1.82 -11.99 5.76
N ARG A 131 1.33 -12.98 4.99
CA ARG A 131 -0.07 -13.00 4.53
C ARG A 131 -1.00 -13.12 5.73
N LEU A 132 -2.15 -12.46 5.65
CA LEU A 132 -3.24 -12.65 6.60
C LEU A 132 -4.15 -13.79 6.13
N ALA A 133 -4.59 -14.61 7.09
CA ALA A 133 -5.68 -15.55 6.93
C ALA A 133 -6.96 -14.90 7.45
N PHE A 134 -7.95 -14.73 6.59
CA PHE A 134 -9.21 -14.10 6.94
C PHE A 134 -10.20 -15.14 7.46
N VAL A 135 -10.80 -14.86 8.61
CA VAL A 135 -11.79 -15.72 9.25
C VAL A 135 -13.05 -14.89 9.44
N ALA A 136 -14.13 -15.28 8.77
CA ALA A 136 -15.45 -14.73 9.01
C ALA A 136 -16.05 -15.41 10.25
N ILE A 137 -16.52 -14.62 11.21
CA ILE A 137 -17.30 -15.10 12.34
C ILE A 137 -18.77 -14.93 11.98
N ARG A 138 -19.60 -15.93 12.27
CA ARG A 138 -21.06 -15.83 12.07
C ARG A 138 -21.58 -14.63 12.86
N ASP A 139 -22.20 -13.68 12.16
CA ASP A 139 -22.73 -12.42 12.69
C ASP A 139 -21.70 -11.52 13.39
N GLY A 140 -20.41 -11.69 13.08
CA GLY A 140 -19.30 -10.92 13.66
C GLY A 140 -18.36 -10.31 12.60
N PRO A 141 -17.40 -9.48 13.03
CA PRO A 141 -16.44 -8.88 12.11
C PRO A 141 -15.52 -9.93 11.47
N VAL A 142 -15.06 -9.65 10.26
CA VAL A 142 -13.96 -10.40 9.65
C VAL A 142 -12.69 -10.16 10.45
N LEU A 143 -12.03 -11.23 10.87
CA LEU A 143 -10.73 -11.18 11.54
C LEU A 143 -9.61 -11.52 10.55
N GLY A 144 -8.46 -10.86 10.66
CA GLY A 144 -7.27 -11.19 9.89
C GLY A 144 -6.15 -11.70 10.80
N ARG A 145 -5.89 -13.01 10.76
CA ARG A 145 -4.81 -13.63 11.56
C ARG A 145 -3.50 -13.68 10.78
N CYS A 146 -2.38 -13.44 11.46
CA CYS A 146 -1.07 -13.58 10.84
C CYS A 146 -0.78 -15.05 10.50
N GLY A 147 -0.64 -15.40 9.22
CA GLY A 147 -0.37 -16.78 8.80
C GLY A 147 1.01 -17.30 9.24
N THR A 148 1.96 -16.40 9.52
CA THR A 148 3.28 -16.75 10.08
C THR A 148 3.24 -16.87 11.60
N ASN A 149 2.15 -16.45 12.26
CA ASN A 149 2.02 -16.39 13.72
C ASN A 149 3.22 -15.70 14.41
N CYS A 150 3.66 -14.56 13.87
CA CYS A 150 4.93 -13.94 14.26
C CYS A 150 5.00 -13.41 15.69
N ASP A 151 3.86 -13.18 16.35
CA ASP A 151 3.77 -12.78 17.76
C ASP A 151 3.34 -13.92 18.69
N GLY A 152 2.99 -15.09 18.13
CA GLY A 152 2.48 -16.22 18.90
C GLY A 152 1.08 -16.06 19.49
N LEU A 153 0.46 -14.87 19.36
CA LEU A 153 -0.81 -14.54 20.02
C LEU A 153 -2.05 -14.91 19.17
N GLY A 154 -1.89 -15.08 17.86
CA GLY A 154 -3.01 -15.39 16.96
C GLY A 154 -4.13 -14.35 16.92
N GLY A 155 -3.86 -13.13 17.41
CA GLY A 155 -4.83 -12.04 17.52
C GLY A 155 -5.27 -11.46 16.19
N ASP A 156 -6.33 -10.66 16.21
CA ASP A 156 -6.79 -9.94 15.02
C ASP A 156 -5.80 -8.85 14.63
N ARG A 157 -5.20 -8.99 13.46
CA ARG A 157 -4.27 -8.02 12.92
C ARG A 157 -4.97 -6.92 12.15
N LEU A 158 -6.25 -7.07 11.80
CA LEU A 158 -7.02 -6.00 11.16
C LEU A 158 -7.25 -4.83 12.12
N GLU A 159 -7.58 -5.09 13.37
CA GLU A 159 -7.65 -4.04 14.40
C GLU A 159 -6.33 -3.27 14.52
N ALA A 160 -5.20 -3.98 14.59
CA ALA A 160 -3.88 -3.33 14.64
C ALA A 160 -3.59 -2.47 13.40
N ILE A 161 -3.99 -2.93 12.20
CA ILE A 161 -3.85 -2.17 10.97
C ILE A 161 -4.76 -0.94 10.99
N ARG A 162 -6.03 -1.07 11.38
CA ARG A 162 -6.98 0.04 11.51
C ARG A 162 -6.46 1.14 12.44
N SER A 163 -5.93 0.75 13.60
CA SER A 163 -5.31 1.68 14.55
C SER A 163 -4.06 2.36 13.98
N LEU A 164 -3.23 1.63 13.23
CA LEU A 164 -2.08 2.23 12.52
C LEU A 164 -2.54 3.25 11.47
N LEU A 165 -3.60 2.96 10.73
CA LEU A 165 -4.14 3.87 9.71
C LEU A 165 -4.73 5.13 10.34
N ALA A 166 -5.54 4.99 11.39
CA ALA A 166 -6.10 6.13 12.11
C ALA A 166 -5.01 7.03 12.71
N SER A 167 -3.98 6.42 13.32
CA SER A 167 -2.83 7.17 13.87
C SER A 167 -2.02 7.87 12.78
N LEU A 168 -1.74 7.20 11.66
CA LEU A 168 -1.06 7.82 10.52
C LEU A 168 -1.86 9.00 9.95
N TYR A 169 -3.18 8.81 9.82
CA TYR A 169 -4.08 9.82 9.30
C TYR A 169 -4.09 11.06 10.21
N ALA A 170 -4.25 10.85 11.52
CA ALA A 170 -4.21 11.92 12.52
C ALA A 170 -2.89 12.70 12.51
N ALA A 171 -1.77 12.00 12.30
CA ALA A 171 -0.45 12.64 12.22
C ALA A 171 -0.26 13.45 10.92
N ALA A 172 -0.99 13.10 9.85
CA ALA A 172 -0.82 13.71 8.53
C ALA A 172 -1.76 14.90 8.26
N PHE A 173 -2.89 14.98 8.96
CA PHE A 173 -3.95 15.95 8.71
C PHE A 173 -4.45 16.57 10.01
N ASP A 174 -4.59 17.90 10.04
CA ASP A 174 -5.05 18.68 11.20
C ASP A 174 -6.60 18.64 11.37
N GLU A 175 -7.23 17.53 10.99
CA GLU A 175 -8.69 17.36 10.94
C GLU A 175 -9.16 16.36 12.02
N GLU A 176 -10.48 16.20 12.16
CA GLU A 176 -11.04 15.21 13.07
C GLU A 176 -10.48 13.83 12.73
N THR A 177 -9.91 13.16 13.73
CA THR A 177 -9.29 11.86 13.53
C THR A 177 -10.39 10.82 13.31
N PRO A 178 -10.41 10.14 12.15
CA PRO A 178 -11.37 9.08 11.91
C PRO A 178 -11.17 7.93 12.92
N SER A 179 -12.27 7.33 13.36
CA SER A 179 -12.20 6.16 14.20
C SER A 179 -11.55 4.99 13.43
N PRO A 180 -10.82 4.07 14.11
CA PRO A 180 -10.19 2.94 13.44
C PRO A 180 -11.14 2.12 12.57
N GLU A 181 -12.41 1.99 12.99
CA GLU A 181 -13.46 1.24 12.28
C GLU A 181 -13.89 1.87 10.94
N GLN A 182 -13.55 3.15 10.69
CA GLN A 182 -13.80 3.81 9.41
C GLN A 182 -12.79 3.42 8.32
N PHE A 183 -11.71 2.70 8.71
CA PHE A 183 -10.76 2.10 7.78
C PHE A 183 -11.07 0.63 7.52
N LEU A 184 -10.87 0.20 6.28
CA LEU A 184 -11.07 -1.20 5.87
C LEU A 184 -12.48 -1.72 6.24
N GLN A 185 -13.49 -0.94 5.84
CA GLN A 185 -14.88 -1.40 5.81
C GLN A 185 -15.03 -2.25 4.55
N ILE A 186 -14.88 -3.56 4.70
CA ILE A 186 -14.97 -4.57 3.64
C ILE A 186 -16.21 -5.41 3.90
#